data_AF-A0A0M3AKT3-F1
#
_entry.id   AF-A0A0M3AKT3-F1
#
_cell.length_a   1.000
_cell.length_b   1.000
_cell.length_c   1.000
_cell.angle_alpha   90.00
_cell.angle_beta   90.00
_cell.angle_gamma   90.00
#
_symmetry.space_group_name_H-M   'P 1'
#
loop_
_entity.id
_entity.type
_entity.pdbx_description
1 polymer ?
#
loop_
_entity_poly.entity_id
_entity_poly.type
_entity_poly.pdbx_seq_one_letter_code
_entity_poly.pdbx_strand_id
1 'polypeptide(L)'
;GPNGFHRSFTGNVAQVSQFEALPEIRVCMEECDPKLFLKVRNDGAQTAKLIVKANAYLPNKTWQIETTTAEKALSWDMSEFGGWYDFTVTIQNEPSVSRRFAGRLASNEDSFSDPYIGVIGV
;
A
#
# COMPACT_ATOMS: atom_id res chain seq x y z
N GLY A 1 8.86 8.36 12.07
CA GLY A 1 8.10 9.03 13.14
C GLY A 1 7.35 8.00 13.95
N PRO A 2 6.84 8.32 15.16
CA PRO A 2 6.34 7.35 16.15
C PRO A 2 5.21 6.41 15.69
N ASN A 3 4.54 6.71 14.57
CA ASN A 3 3.49 5.88 13.96
C ASN A 3 3.93 5.09 12.71
N GLY A 4 5.25 5.01 12.45
CA GLY A 4 5.81 4.19 11.35
C GLY A 4 5.39 4.60 9.94
N PHE A 5 4.63 5.69 9.77
CA PHE A 5 4.10 6.11 8.48
C PHE A 5 5.23 6.40 7.50
N HIS A 6 5.35 5.52 6.51
CA HIS A 6 6.34 5.61 5.45
C HIS A 6 5.65 5.47 4.09
N ARG A 7 5.75 6.54 3.28
CA ARG A 7 5.37 6.55 1.87
C ARG A 7 6.64 6.83 1.08
N SER A 8 7.15 5.83 0.38
CA SER A 8 8.24 6.01 -0.58
C SER A 8 7.72 5.76 -2.00
N PHE A 9 8.09 6.66 -2.89
CA PHE A 9 7.86 6.54 -4.32
C PHE A 9 9.21 6.31 -5.01
N THR A 10 9.29 5.26 -5.83
CA THR A 10 10.43 5.02 -6.71
C THR A 10 9.89 4.93 -8.12
N GLY A 11 10.41 5.73 -9.05
CA GLY A 11 10.00 5.71 -10.45
C GLY A 11 10.78 6.73 -11.28
N ASN A 12 10.91 6.47 -12.58
CA ASN A 12 11.52 7.40 -13.53
C ASN A 12 10.43 8.23 -14.21
N VAL A 13 10.40 9.54 -13.96
CA VAL A 13 9.42 10.49 -14.54
C VAL A 13 9.53 10.67 -16.06
N ALA A 14 10.58 10.12 -16.71
CA ALA A 14 10.78 10.22 -18.15
C ALA A 14 10.12 9.08 -18.97
N GLN A 15 9.50 8.07 -18.34
CA GLN A 15 8.82 6.99 -19.05
C GLN A 15 7.41 7.41 -19.47
N VAL A 16 7.21 7.57 -20.79
CA VAL A 16 5.94 7.98 -21.43
C VAL A 16 4.77 7.01 -21.11
N SER A 17 5.06 5.72 -20.87
CA SER A 17 4.07 4.70 -20.48
C SER A 17 3.33 5.02 -19.17
N GLN A 18 3.88 5.86 -18.30
CA GLN A 18 3.21 6.32 -17.07
C GLN A 18 2.09 7.34 -17.33
N PHE A 19 2.00 7.94 -18.53
CA PHE A 19 0.93 8.89 -18.85
C PHE A 19 -0.32 8.22 -19.43
N GLU A 20 -0.22 6.98 -19.91
CA GLU A 20 -1.37 6.27 -20.48
C GLU A 20 -2.24 5.59 -19.42
N ALA A 21 -1.62 5.08 -18.34
CA ALA A 21 -2.29 4.60 -17.13
C ALA A 21 -1.85 5.46 -15.95
N LEU A 22 -2.80 6.14 -15.30
CA LEU A 22 -2.56 7.07 -14.19
C LEU A 22 -3.22 6.54 -12.90
N PRO A 23 -2.66 5.48 -12.28
CA PRO A 23 -3.23 4.91 -11.07
C PRO A 23 -3.00 5.83 -9.86
N GLU A 24 -4.08 6.33 -9.30
CA GLU A 24 -4.13 6.98 -8.00
C GLU A 24 -4.42 5.91 -6.92
N ILE A 25 -3.56 5.86 -5.90
CA ILE A 25 -3.66 4.88 -4.81
C ILE A 25 -3.98 5.61 -3.52
N ARG A 26 -5.06 5.20 -2.86
CA ARG A 26 -5.50 5.71 -1.56
C ARG A 26 -5.51 4.58 -0.55
N VAL A 27 -4.88 4.83 0.60
CA VAL A 27 -4.93 3.93 1.76
C VAL A 27 -5.84 4.56 2.79
N CYS A 28 -6.92 3.88 3.14
CA CYS A 28 -7.92 4.33 4.10
C CYS A 28 -8.01 3.34 5.26
N MET A 29 -8.45 3.82 6.41
CA MET A 29 -8.72 3.01 7.59
C MET A 29 -10.12 3.30 8.11
N GLU A 30 -10.73 2.30 8.75
CA GLU A 30 -11.88 2.51 9.62
C GLU A 30 -11.38 2.79 11.05
N GLU A 31 -12.02 3.73 11.77
CA GLU A 31 -11.58 4.14 13.12
C GLU A 31 -11.98 3.14 14.21
N CYS A 32 -13.04 2.37 13.98
CA CYS A 32 -13.64 1.46 14.98
C CYS A 32 -13.28 -0.02 14.77
N ASP A 33 -12.67 -0.36 13.64
CA ASP A 33 -12.27 -1.72 13.26
C ASP A 33 -10.88 -1.60 12.65
N PRO A 34 -9.88 -2.43 13.02
CA PRO A 34 -8.55 -2.45 12.39
C PRO A 34 -8.60 -2.95 10.94
N LYS A 35 -9.44 -2.34 10.11
CA LYS A 35 -9.66 -2.67 8.72
C LYS A 35 -8.95 -1.66 7.84
N LEU A 36 -8.07 -2.18 6.99
CA LEU A 36 -7.28 -1.41 6.04
C LEU A 36 -7.89 -1.54 4.65
N PHE A 37 -8.03 -0.42 3.96
CA PHE A 37 -8.50 -0.37 2.58
C PHE A 37 -7.43 0.20 1.65
N LEU A 38 -7.19 -0.48 0.54
CA LEU A 38 -6.42 0.02 -0.59
C LEU A 38 -7.38 0.30 -1.74
N LYS A 39 -7.66 1.57 -2.00
CA LYS A 39 -8.50 2.01 -3.12
C LYS A 39 -7.62 2.46 -4.27
N VAL A 40 -8.01 2.07 -5.48
CA VAL A 40 -7.30 2.38 -6.71
C VAL A 40 -8.28 2.98 -7.70
N ARG A 41 -8.00 4.20 -8.12
CA ARG A 41 -8.65 4.86 -9.26
C ARG A 41 -7.63 4.97 -10.38
N ASN A 42 -8.06 4.86 -11.62
CA ASN A 42 -7.22 5.11 -12.78
C ASN A 42 -7.80 6.28 -13.57
N ASP A 43 -7.01 7.34 -13.70
CA ASP A 43 -7.38 8.55 -14.44
C ASP A 43 -6.80 8.56 -15.86
N GLY A 44 -6.12 7.47 -16.25
CA GLY A 44 -5.53 7.29 -17.58
C GLY A 44 -6.53 6.68 -18.58
N ALA A 45 -6.17 6.74 -19.86
CA ALA A 45 -6.98 6.17 -20.95
C ALA A 45 -6.81 4.64 -21.10
N GLN A 46 -5.71 4.08 -20.60
CA GLN A 46 -5.40 2.65 -20.65
C GLN A 46 -5.67 1.97 -19.31
N THR A 47 -5.98 0.67 -19.36
CA THR A 47 -6.17 -0.15 -18.16
C THR A 47 -4.91 -0.18 -17.29
N ALA A 48 -5.04 0.21 -16.02
CA ALA A 48 -4.00 0.01 -15.03
C ALA A 48 -4.05 -1.42 -14.47
N LYS A 49 -2.94 -2.15 -14.60
CA LYS A 49 -2.73 -3.47 -13.99
C LYS A 49 -1.70 -3.36 -12.88
N LEU A 50 -2.17 -3.46 -11.64
CA LEU A 50 -1.35 -3.31 -10.44
C LEU A 50 -1.14 -4.65 -9.75
N ILE A 51 0.06 -4.82 -9.20
CA ILE A 51 0.42 -5.92 -8.32
C ILE A 51 0.66 -5.33 -6.93
N VAL A 52 -0.07 -5.83 -5.94
CA VAL A 52 0.08 -5.49 -4.53
C VAL A 52 0.75 -6.67 -3.85
N LYS A 53 1.92 -6.47 -3.26
CA LYS A 53 2.68 -7.52 -2.58
C LYS A 53 2.88 -7.14 -1.12
N ALA A 54 2.52 -8.04 -0.21
CA ALA A 54 2.85 -7.87 1.20
C ALA A 54 4.37 -7.98 1.42
N ASN A 55 4.93 -7.02 2.17
CA ASN A 55 6.34 -7.02 2.55
C ASN A 55 6.50 -7.55 3.98
N ALA A 56 5.67 -7.06 4.89
CA ALA A 56 5.51 -7.53 6.26
C ALA A 56 4.02 -7.56 6.60
N TYR A 57 3.64 -8.48 7.48
CA TYR A 57 2.23 -8.80 7.77
C TYR A 57 1.52 -9.40 6.54
N LEU A 58 0.44 -10.18 6.72
CA LEU A 58 -0.19 -10.92 5.61
C LEU A 58 0.82 -11.73 4.75
N PRO A 59 1.64 -12.62 5.37
CA PRO A 59 2.78 -13.24 4.70
C PRO A 59 2.38 -14.06 3.48
N ASN A 60 3.25 -14.07 2.47
CA ASN A 60 3.08 -14.81 1.21
C ASN A 60 1.83 -14.40 0.41
N LYS A 61 1.31 -13.19 0.61
CA LYS A 61 0.18 -12.67 -0.14
C LYS A 61 0.61 -11.71 -1.24
N THR A 62 0.03 -11.93 -2.42
CA THR A 62 0.08 -11.04 -3.57
C THR A 62 -1.32 -10.91 -4.13
N TRP A 63 -1.73 -9.70 -4.50
CA TRP A 63 -3.01 -9.40 -5.10
C TRP A 63 -2.81 -8.67 -6.42
N GLN A 64 -3.79 -8.81 -7.31
CA GLN A 64 -3.83 -8.09 -8.57
C GLN A 64 -5.06 -7.19 -8.59
N ILE A 65 -4.87 -5.96 -9.08
CA ILE A 65 -5.95 -5.01 -9.32
C ILE A 65 -5.89 -4.60 -10.78
N GLU A 66 -7.00 -4.77 -11.50
CA GLU A 66 -7.16 -4.28 -12.86
C GLU A 66 -8.30 -3.26 -12.86
N THR A 67 -8.01 -2.04 -13.31
CA THR A 67 -9.01 -0.96 -13.41
C THR A 67 -8.79 -0.10 -14.65
N THR A 68 -9.89 0.19 -15.36
CA THR A 68 -9.95 1.13 -16.48
C THR A 68 -10.33 2.52 -15.99
N THR A 69 -11.53 2.67 -15.40
CA THR A 69 -12.05 3.96 -14.89
C THR A 69 -12.77 3.83 -13.54
N ALA A 70 -13.31 2.65 -13.22
CA ALA A 70 -14.02 2.41 -11.97
C ALA A 70 -13.05 2.22 -10.79
N GLU A 71 -13.33 2.85 -9.65
CA GLU A 71 -12.54 2.61 -8.43
C GLU A 71 -12.63 1.13 -8.02
N LYS A 72 -11.48 0.54 -7.69
CA LYS A 72 -11.37 -0.81 -7.13
C LYS A 72 -10.80 -0.73 -5.72
N ALA A 73 -11.19 -1.66 -4.86
CA ALA A 73 -10.70 -1.71 -3.50
C ALA A 73 -10.26 -3.12 -3.12
N LEU A 74 -9.16 -3.21 -2.37
CA LEU A 74 -8.85 -4.35 -1.52
C LEU A 74 -9.09 -3.93 -0.07
N SER A 75 -9.49 -4.90 0.76
CA SER A 75 -9.65 -4.67 2.20
C SER A 75 -9.08 -5.84 2.98
N TRP A 76 -8.45 -5.54 4.11
CA TRP A 76 -7.89 -6.54 5.02
C TRP A 76 -8.26 -6.22 6.46
N ASP A 77 -8.61 -7.25 7.22
CA ASP A 77 -8.66 -7.18 8.68
C ASP A 77 -7.22 -7.34 9.20
N MET A 78 -6.77 -6.35 9.95
CA MET A 78 -5.41 -6.25 10.50
C MET A 78 -5.37 -6.50 12.01
N SER A 79 -6.46 -7.01 12.60
CA SER A 79 -6.56 -7.35 14.03
C SER A 79 -5.42 -8.25 14.49
N GLU A 80 -5.18 -9.35 13.76
CA GLU A 80 -4.12 -10.33 14.07
C GLU A 80 -2.71 -9.75 13.98
N PHE A 81 -2.54 -8.63 13.27
CA PHE A 81 -1.26 -7.94 13.08
C PHE A 81 -1.15 -6.68 13.95
N GLY A 82 -2.05 -6.48 14.92
CA GLY A 82 -2.05 -5.31 15.80
C GLY A 82 -2.22 -3.98 15.06
N GLY A 83 -2.88 -4.01 13.89
CA GLY A 83 -3.06 -2.87 13.00
C GLY A 83 -1.86 -2.53 12.12
N TRP A 84 -0.75 -3.27 12.19
CA TRP A 84 0.43 -3.00 11.37
C TRP A 84 0.25 -3.52 9.93
N TYR A 85 0.65 -2.71 8.95
CA TYR A 85 0.64 -3.07 7.53
C TYR A 85 1.93 -2.63 6.84
N ASP A 86 2.35 -3.41 5.83
CA ASP A 86 3.45 -3.06 4.94
C ASP A 86 3.32 -3.80 3.61
N PHE A 87 3.07 -3.06 2.53
CA PHE A 87 2.96 -3.62 1.19
C PHE A 87 3.52 -2.69 0.13
N THR A 88 3.92 -3.27 -1.00
CA THR A 88 4.40 -2.57 -2.18
C THR A 88 3.40 -2.73 -3.30
N VAL A 89 3.05 -1.63 -3.98
CA VAL A 89 2.26 -1.63 -5.20
C VAL A 89 3.16 -1.32 -6.39
N THR A 90 3.08 -2.13 -7.44
CA THR A 90 3.80 -1.97 -8.71
C THR A 90 2.84 -2.03 -9.88
N ILE A 91 3.22 -1.44 -11.01
CA ILE A 91 2.51 -1.65 -12.28
C ILE A 91 3.09 -2.92 -12.91
N GLN A 92 2.24 -3.85 -13.35
CA GLN A 92 2.65 -5.18 -13.84
C GLN A 92 3.71 -5.11 -14.94
N ASN A 93 3.61 -4.14 -15.84
CA ASN A 93 4.51 -3.97 -16.97
C ASN A 93 5.66 -2.98 -16.70
N GLU A 94 5.69 -2.34 -15.53
CA GLU A 94 6.73 -1.38 -15.14
C GLU A 94 7.15 -1.57 -13.67
N PRO A 95 7.83 -2.69 -13.32
CA PRO A 95 8.19 -3.00 -11.94
C PRO A 95 9.19 -2.01 -11.31
N SER A 96 9.90 -1.23 -12.14
CA SER A 96 10.79 -0.14 -11.72
C SER A 96 10.02 1.00 -11.03
N VAL A 97 8.70 1.10 -11.28
CA VAL A 97 7.80 2.06 -10.65
C VAL A 97 7.06 1.36 -9.51
N SER A 98 7.35 1.78 -8.28
CA SER A 98 6.75 1.20 -7.08
C SER A 98 6.38 2.24 -6.04
N ARG A 99 5.34 1.92 -5.27
CA ARG A 99 4.88 2.68 -4.11
C ARG A 99 4.80 1.74 -2.93
N ARG A 100 5.59 2.00 -1.88
CA ARG A 100 5.50 1.24 -0.62
C ARG A 100 4.66 2.02 0.39
N PHE A 101 3.76 1.30 1.04
CA PHE A 101 2.89 1.81 2.09
C PHE A 101 3.10 0.97 3.34
N ALA A 102 3.63 1.60 4.39
CA ALA A 102 3.79 0.98 5.69
C ALA A 102 3.30 1.91 6.80
N GLY A 103 2.77 1.32 7.87
CA GLY A 103 2.29 2.04 9.04
C GLY A 103 1.47 1.14 9.96
N ARG A 104 0.89 1.76 11.00
CA ARG A 104 -0.06 1.12 11.91
C ARG A 104 -1.38 1.88 11.86
N LEU A 105 -2.49 1.15 11.87
CA LEU A 105 -3.81 1.71 12.14
C LEU A 105 -3.81 2.32 13.55
N ALA A 106 -4.06 3.62 13.66
CA ALA A 106 -4.15 4.31 14.94
C ALA A 106 -5.60 4.22 15.46
N SER A 107 -5.84 3.39 16.46
CA SER A 107 -7.08 3.43 17.25
C SER A 107 -6.99 4.58 18.26
N ASN A 108 -8.13 5.17 18.64
CA ASN A 108 -8.24 6.20 19.70
C ASN A 108 -7.89 5.70 21.13
N GLU A 109 -7.19 4.58 21.24
CA GLU A 109 -6.64 4.08 22.49
C GLU A 109 -5.13 4.30 22.47
N ASP A 110 -4.63 5.10 23.41
CA ASP A 110 -3.21 5.22 23.69
C ASP A 110 -2.62 3.81 23.87
N SER A 111 -1.74 3.35 22.95
CA SER A 111 -0.44 2.75 23.33
C SER A 111 0.33 2.01 22.21
N PHE A 112 1.64 1.99 22.46
CA PHE A 112 2.75 1.19 21.95
C PHE A 112 3.36 1.53 20.58
N SER A 113 4.60 2.01 20.66
CA SER A 113 5.54 2.19 19.55
C SER A 113 5.95 0.86 18.91
N ASP A 114 6.27 0.95 17.62
CA ASP A 114 6.79 -0.09 16.72
C ASP A 114 7.87 -0.99 17.33
N PRO A 115 7.64 -2.32 17.51
CA PRO A 115 8.65 -3.24 18.00
C PRO A 115 9.72 -3.64 16.95
N TYR A 116 9.66 -3.15 15.71
CA TYR A 116 10.62 -3.49 14.65
C TYR A 116 11.69 -2.42 14.35
N ILE A 117 11.81 -1.39 15.20
CA ILE A 117 12.99 -0.53 15.25
C ILE A 117 13.91 -1.02 16.36
N GLY A 118 14.73 -2.04 16.07
CA GLY A 118 15.60 -2.61 17.11
C GLY A 118 16.58 -3.72 16.74
N VAL A 119 16.85 -3.99 15.45
CA VAL A 119 17.98 -4.88 15.10
C VAL A 119 18.79 -4.29 13.95
N ILE A 120 19.55 -3.24 14.27
CA ILE A 120 20.78 -2.94 13.53
C ILE A 120 21.84 -3.78 14.23
N GLY A 121 22.34 -4.79 13.52
CA GLY A 121 23.43 -5.63 14.00
C GLY A 121 24.68 -4.81 14.29
N VAL A 122 25.38 -5.24 15.34
CA VAL A 122 26.83 -5.12 15.45
C VAL A 122 27.37 -6.54 15.56
#